data_AF-A0A973GAL0-F1
#
_entry.id   AF-A0A973GAL0-F1
#
_cell.length_a   1.000
_cell.length_b   1.000
_cell.length_c   1.000
_cell.angle_alpha   90.00
_cell.angle_beta   90.00
_cell.angle_gamma   90.00
#
_symmetry.space_group_name_H-M   'P 1'
#
loop_
_entity.id
_entity.type
_entity.pdbx_description
1 polymer ?
#
loop_
_entity_poly.entity_id
_entity_poly.type
_entity_poly.pdbx_seq_one_letter_code
_entity_poly.pdbx_strand_id
1 'polypeptide(L)'
;MLRYPTIRYLAVVDRGTSGLGGPTRSDHYADPGNRGWLSFVLNSGERQDTDGGGGTYGYGKGAFFLASRVGTVIIHTRFRDGEGNLTTRLIGSSLLESYNDHDRRPFTGRHWWGDVRADHCEPLADDHATRVAGRLGLPPFDDEATGTTVVVLDPDLRDPSHDDEAAAPELSVHDAGQYLAEAVAWNLWPLTLEDRSPRMHVSVAVNGEPVKVPDESTDATLAHFAKAYREMTLRAPDAEIRCGNPRRLLGSFAAVSTLGARVRSRAAEELGLDRDTAPHHVALMRRPDLVVGYHEGPAKPHPEVGYAGVFKVDDSLDSTFARAEPPTHDSWVDAQLAGNEATFVRVARRRLAERCIELAGPRHTPAAVESASVGAVSQRLGFLLAGVGDGAPLDGDGGEGRGSNSSDHPRGAGGASGGGRGG
;
A
#
# COMPACT_ATOMS: atom_id res chain seq x y z
N MET A 1 -9.96 -14.49 37.81
CA MET A 1 -8.50 -14.30 37.95
C MET A 1 -7.98 -13.84 36.59
N LEU A 2 -7.32 -12.68 36.51
CA LEU A 2 -6.75 -12.22 35.23
C LEU A 2 -5.62 -13.18 34.83
N ARG A 3 -5.63 -13.69 33.60
CA ARG A 3 -4.59 -14.61 33.10
C ARG A 3 -3.24 -13.91 32.92
N TYR A 4 -3.25 -12.60 32.71
CA TYR A 4 -2.07 -11.76 32.51
C TYR A 4 -2.19 -10.46 33.32
N PRO A 5 -1.09 -9.94 33.89
CA PRO A 5 -1.10 -8.70 34.67
C PRO A 5 -1.21 -7.43 33.80
N THR A 6 -0.98 -7.57 32.49
CA THR A 6 -0.97 -6.49 31.50
C THR A 6 -1.75 -6.92 30.26
N ILE A 7 -2.45 -5.97 29.63
CA ILE A 7 -3.11 -6.16 28.33
C ILE A 7 -2.45 -5.26 27.29
N ARG A 8 -2.19 -5.81 26.11
CA ARG A 8 -1.70 -5.03 24.95
C ARG A 8 -2.88 -4.39 24.26
N TYR A 9 -2.65 -3.26 23.60
CA TYR A 9 -3.66 -2.65 22.75
C TYR A 9 -3.03 -2.04 21.50
N LEU A 10 -3.81 -1.95 20.44
CA LEU A 10 -3.52 -1.15 19.25
C LEU A 10 -4.54 -0.01 19.18
N ALA A 11 -4.09 1.24 19.16
CA ALA A 11 -4.96 2.39 18.97
C ALA A 11 -4.83 2.90 17.53
N VAL A 12 -5.93 2.87 16.79
CA VAL A 12 -6.07 3.52 15.48
C VAL A 12 -6.78 4.85 15.68
N VAL A 13 -6.14 5.93 15.27
CA VAL A 13 -6.50 7.31 15.63
C VAL A 13 -6.67 8.12 14.37
N ASP A 14 -7.87 8.68 14.15
CA ASP A 14 -8.10 9.71 13.13
C ASP A 14 -8.48 11.05 13.79
N ARG A 15 -8.05 12.15 13.17
CA ARG A 15 -8.28 13.52 13.63
C ARG A 15 -8.59 14.40 12.43
N GLY A 16 -9.39 15.45 12.64
CA GLY A 16 -9.86 16.32 11.56
C GLY A 16 -10.96 15.69 10.70
N THR A 17 -11.53 14.57 11.14
CA THR A 17 -12.69 13.91 10.51
C THR A 17 -13.97 14.25 11.27
N SER A 18 -15.14 13.82 10.79
CA SER A 18 -16.42 14.18 11.43
C SER A 18 -16.64 13.58 12.82
N GLY A 19 -15.89 12.53 13.18
CA GLY A 19 -16.25 11.65 14.29
C GLY A 19 -17.52 10.84 14.02
N LEU A 20 -17.98 10.09 15.02
CA LEU A 20 -19.14 9.20 14.96
C LEU A 20 -20.35 9.84 15.65
N GLY A 21 -20.99 10.79 14.95
CA GLY A 21 -22.24 11.39 15.36
C GLY A 21 -23.47 10.52 15.08
N GLY A 22 -24.66 11.04 15.39
CA GLY A 22 -25.94 10.35 15.19
C GLY A 22 -26.55 9.80 16.48
N PRO A 23 -27.74 9.19 16.39
CA PRO A 23 -28.44 8.64 17.54
C PRO A 23 -27.71 7.42 18.11
N THR A 24 -27.85 7.21 19.42
CA THR A 24 -27.26 6.08 20.15
C THR A 24 -28.12 4.82 20.13
N ARG A 25 -29.32 4.90 19.53
CA ARG A 25 -30.28 3.80 19.43
C ARG A 25 -30.82 3.65 18.02
N SER A 26 -30.95 2.41 17.56
CA SER A 26 -31.38 2.07 16.20
C SER A 26 -32.87 2.35 15.92
N ASP A 27 -33.69 2.54 16.94
CA ASP A 27 -35.11 2.90 16.81
C ASP A 27 -35.35 4.41 16.59
N HIS A 28 -34.28 5.21 16.62
CA HIS A 28 -34.34 6.62 16.26
C HIS A 28 -33.98 6.83 14.79
N TYR A 29 -34.82 7.58 14.09
CA TYR A 29 -34.54 7.99 12.73
C TYR A 29 -33.29 8.89 12.67
N ALA A 30 -32.45 8.65 11.66
CA ALA A 30 -31.34 9.51 11.31
C ALA A 30 -31.24 9.64 9.79
N ASP A 31 -30.92 10.82 9.31
CA ASP A 31 -30.62 11.05 7.89
C ASP A 31 -29.33 10.33 7.47
N PRO A 32 -29.14 9.96 6.19
CA PRO A 32 -27.97 9.22 5.71
C PRO A 32 -26.61 9.80 6.10
N GLY A 33 -26.50 11.12 6.30
CA GLY A 33 -25.26 11.79 6.75
C GLY A 33 -25.03 11.80 8.28
N ASN A 34 -26.00 11.37 9.08
CA ASN A 34 -25.96 11.42 10.55
C ASN A 34 -26.11 10.03 11.19
N ARG A 35 -25.60 9.00 10.51
CA ARG A 35 -25.67 7.59 10.94
C ARG A 35 -24.33 7.01 11.39
N GLY A 36 -23.29 7.83 11.52
CA GLY A 36 -21.93 7.36 11.84
C GLY A 36 -21.88 6.40 13.04
N TRP A 37 -22.52 6.79 14.15
CA TRP A 37 -22.64 5.98 15.36
C TRP A 37 -23.39 4.67 15.10
N LEU A 38 -24.61 4.73 14.55
CA LEU A 38 -25.42 3.56 14.26
C LEU A 38 -24.66 2.57 13.38
N SER A 39 -24.16 3.05 12.24
CA SER A 39 -23.45 2.23 11.27
C SER A 39 -22.20 1.62 11.86
N PHE A 40 -21.47 2.33 12.74
CA PHE A 40 -20.20 1.84 13.27
C PHE A 40 -20.35 0.96 14.52
N VAL A 41 -21.15 1.39 15.49
CA VAL A 41 -21.23 0.79 16.82
C VAL A 41 -22.35 -0.26 16.92
N LEU A 42 -23.50 0.00 16.30
CA LEU A 42 -24.70 -0.85 16.49
C LEU A 42 -24.89 -1.84 15.34
N ASN A 43 -24.72 -1.37 14.09
CA ASN A 43 -24.96 -2.15 12.88
C ASN A 43 -23.66 -2.75 12.30
N SER A 44 -22.67 -3.03 13.15
CA SER A 44 -21.44 -3.73 12.73
C SER A 44 -21.80 -5.08 12.07
N GLY A 45 -21.74 -5.15 10.74
CA GLY A 45 -22.15 -6.30 9.93
C GLY A 45 -23.17 -6.02 8.81
N GLU A 46 -23.69 -4.79 8.69
CA GLU A 46 -24.56 -4.38 7.57
C GLU A 46 -23.78 -3.57 6.50
N ARG A 47 -24.22 -3.65 5.24
CA ARG A 47 -23.67 -2.85 4.12
C ARG A 47 -23.93 -1.35 4.35
N GLN A 48 -22.98 -0.50 3.95
CA GLN A 48 -23.10 0.96 4.09
C GLN A 48 -23.73 1.59 2.83
N ASP A 49 -24.64 2.56 3.02
CA ASP A 49 -25.33 3.33 1.97
C ASP A 49 -24.95 4.83 2.01
N THR A 50 -23.65 5.17 2.07
CA THR A 50 -23.21 6.59 2.03
C THR A 50 -22.26 6.86 0.86
N ASP A 51 -22.66 7.79 -0.02
CA ASP A 51 -21.83 8.28 -1.11
C ASP A 51 -20.56 8.97 -0.56
N GLY A 52 -19.38 8.49 -0.98
CA GLY A 52 -18.07 9.04 -0.59
C GLY A 52 -17.42 8.41 0.66
N GLY A 53 -18.07 7.46 1.32
CA GLY A 53 -17.45 6.64 2.36
C GLY A 53 -16.61 5.50 1.76
N GLY A 54 -15.37 5.30 2.23
CA GLY A 54 -14.46 4.28 1.69
C GLY A 54 -14.89 2.82 1.93
N GLY A 55 -15.87 2.56 2.80
CA GLY A 55 -16.34 1.22 3.14
C GLY A 55 -17.59 0.80 2.37
N THR A 56 -17.46 -0.12 1.42
CA THR A 56 -18.59 -0.61 0.60
C THR A 56 -19.26 -1.84 1.22
N TYR A 57 -18.51 -2.66 1.98
CA TYR A 57 -18.98 -3.97 2.46
C TYR A 57 -19.17 -4.08 3.98
N GLY A 58 -18.92 -3.02 4.75
CA GLY A 58 -19.01 -3.06 6.22
C GLY A 58 -17.86 -3.81 6.93
N TYR A 59 -16.93 -4.43 6.18
CA TYR A 59 -15.79 -5.20 6.72
C TYR A 59 -14.70 -4.34 7.35
N GLY A 60 -14.53 -3.08 6.92
CA GLY A 60 -13.52 -2.19 7.53
C GLY A 60 -13.71 -2.01 9.04
N LYS A 61 -14.92 -2.24 9.55
CA LYS A 61 -15.24 -2.22 10.98
C LYS A 61 -15.00 -3.58 11.63
N GLY A 62 -15.37 -4.65 10.93
CA GLY A 62 -15.10 -6.04 11.33
C GLY A 62 -13.62 -6.32 11.52
N ALA A 63 -12.74 -5.67 10.74
CA ALA A 63 -11.29 -5.80 10.86
C ALA A 63 -10.78 -5.52 12.28
N PHE A 64 -11.33 -4.54 13.00
CA PHE A 64 -10.93 -4.26 14.38
C PHE A 64 -11.28 -5.40 15.34
N PHE A 65 -12.42 -6.05 15.14
CA PHE A 65 -12.85 -7.18 15.96
C PHE A 65 -12.06 -8.45 15.60
N LEU A 66 -11.79 -8.69 14.32
CA LEU A 66 -10.96 -9.81 13.84
C LEU A 66 -9.52 -9.67 14.33
N ALA A 67 -8.99 -8.45 14.38
CA ALA A 67 -7.67 -8.17 14.93
C ALA A 67 -7.63 -8.32 16.46
N SER A 68 -8.76 -8.38 17.18
CA SER A 68 -8.78 -8.57 18.63
C SER A 68 -8.91 -10.04 18.99
N ARG A 69 -7.95 -10.60 19.72
CA ARG A 69 -8.03 -11.99 20.23
C ARG A 69 -9.22 -12.21 21.17
N VAL A 70 -9.68 -11.13 21.80
CA VAL A 70 -10.83 -11.13 22.72
C VAL A 70 -12.10 -10.56 22.08
N GLY A 71 -12.09 -10.34 20.76
CA GLY A 71 -13.22 -9.81 19.99
C GLY A 71 -13.76 -8.50 20.53
N THR A 72 -12.92 -7.66 21.15
CA THR A 72 -13.36 -6.46 21.89
C THR A 72 -12.55 -5.23 21.51
N VAL A 73 -13.27 -4.14 21.26
CA VAL A 73 -12.72 -2.83 20.94
C VAL A 73 -13.27 -1.75 21.87
N ILE A 74 -12.52 -0.67 22.07
CA ILE A 74 -13.01 0.56 22.73
C ILE A 74 -13.05 1.67 21.69
N ILE A 75 -14.17 2.36 21.60
CA ILE A 75 -14.43 3.41 20.63
C ILE A 75 -14.59 4.72 21.38
N HIS A 76 -13.65 5.65 21.16
CA HIS A 76 -13.65 7.00 21.71
C HIS A 76 -13.80 7.98 20.56
N THR A 77 -14.85 8.80 20.55
CA THR A 77 -15.14 9.67 19.40
C THR A 77 -15.60 11.04 19.85
N ARG A 78 -15.18 12.08 19.12
CA ARG A 78 -15.62 13.46 19.30
C ARG A 78 -16.12 14.02 17.98
N PHE A 79 -17.33 14.56 17.99
CA PHE A 79 -18.02 15.04 16.79
C PHE A 79 -18.79 16.33 17.12
N ARG A 80 -19.26 17.03 16.09
CA ARG A 80 -20.21 18.14 16.23
C ARG A 80 -21.64 17.63 16.09
N ASP A 81 -22.50 17.95 17.04
CA ASP A 81 -23.92 17.62 16.97
C ASP A 81 -24.67 18.51 15.95
N GLY A 82 -25.99 18.32 15.84
CA GLY A 82 -26.82 19.08 14.91
C GLY A 82 -26.91 20.58 15.20
N GLU A 83 -26.51 21.01 16.40
CA GLU A 83 -26.44 22.41 16.83
C GLU A 83 -25.01 22.98 16.67
N GLY A 84 -24.03 22.15 16.30
CA GLY A 84 -22.62 22.51 16.14
C GLY A 84 -21.78 22.37 17.41
N ASN A 85 -22.37 21.92 18.52
CA ASN A 85 -21.68 21.72 19.79
C ASN A 85 -20.79 20.47 19.72
N LEU A 86 -19.65 20.50 20.41
CA LEU A 86 -18.81 19.32 20.54
C LEU A 86 -19.41 18.33 21.53
N THR A 87 -19.55 17.09 21.09
CA THR A 87 -19.98 15.96 21.92
C THR A 87 -18.91 14.88 21.89
N THR A 88 -18.60 14.30 23.04
CA THR A 88 -17.66 13.19 23.16
C THR A 88 -18.38 11.93 23.63
N ARG A 89 -18.06 10.78 23.04
CA ARG A 89 -18.61 9.48 23.43
C ARG A 89 -17.51 8.45 23.61
N LEU A 90 -17.69 7.57 24.59
CA LEU A 90 -16.82 6.41 24.83
C LEU A 90 -17.67 5.16 25.07
N ILE A 91 -17.38 4.08 24.35
CA ILE A 91 -18.06 2.79 24.51
C ILE A 91 -17.11 1.63 24.25
N GLY A 92 -17.19 0.57 25.05
CA GLY A 92 -16.62 -0.73 24.69
C GLY A 92 -17.61 -1.54 23.87
N SER A 93 -17.14 -2.26 22.87
CA SER A 93 -17.96 -3.14 22.04
C SER A 93 -17.27 -4.48 21.88
N SER A 94 -18.00 -5.56 22.11
CA SER A 94 -17.54 -6.93 21.87
C SER A 94 -18.40 -7.59 20.80
N LEU A 95 -17.75 -8.31 19.88
CA LEU A 95 -18.36 -9.15 18.87
C LEU A 95 -17.80 -10.57 19.03
N LEU A 96 -18.58 -11.43 19.67
CA LEU A 96 -18.24 -12.81 20.02
C LEU A 96 -19.21 -13.79 19.35
N GLU A 97 -18.97 -15.09 19.54
CA GLU A 97 -19.93 -16.13 19.15
C GLU A 97 -21.23 -16.02 19.95
N SER A 98 -22.35 -16.35 19.31
CA SER A 98 -23.64 -16.46 19.99
C SER A 98 -23.61 -17.59 21.01
N TYR A 99 -24.15 -17.35 22.20
CA TYR A 99 -24.21 -18.33 23.27
C TYR A 99 -25.52 -18.25 24.02
N ASN A 100 -25.81 -19.28 24.83
CA ASN A 100 -26.90 -19.24 25.78
C ASN A 100 -26.32 -19.09 27.18
N ASP A 101 -26.92 -18.24 28.02
CA ASP A 101 -26.54 -18.19 29.43
C ASP A 101 -27.00 -19.45 30.20
N HIS A 102 -26.74 -19.48 31.51
CA HIS A 102 -27.12 -20.58 32.38
C HIS A 102 -28.64 -20.83 32.40
N ASP A 103 -29.45 -19.81 32.15
CA ASP A 103 -30.92 -19.87 32.09
C ASP A 103 -31.44 -20.18 30.68
N ARG A 104 -30.55 -20.57 29.76
CA ARG A 104 -30.82 -20.84 28.33
C ARG A 104 -31.35 -19.63 27.56
N ARG A 105 -31.12 -18.41 28.05
CA ARG A 105 -31.45 -17.19 27.32
C ARG A 105 -30.43 -17.01 26.19
N PRO A 106 -30.88 -16.81 24.94
CA PRO A 106 -29.98 -16.63 23.81
C PRO A 106 -29.37 -15.22 23.80
N PHE A 107 -28.07 -15.17 23.52
CA PHE A 107 -27.31 -13.95 23.26
C PHE A 107 -26.68 -14.04 21.87
N THR A 108 -26.69 -12.92 21.15
CA THR A 108 -26.14 -12.82 19.79
C THR A 108 -24.61 -12.77 19.76
N GLY A 109 -23.95 -12.72 20.93
CA GLY A 109 -22.50 -12.49 21.07
C GLY A 109 -22.10 -11.00 20.96
N ARG A 110 -23.07 -10.10 20.77
CA ARG A 110 -22.84 -8.65 20.73
C ARG A 110 -23.04 -8.04 22.12
N HIS A 111 -22.02 -7.35 22.62
CA HIS A 111 -22.06 -6.72 23.93
C HIS A 111 -21.53 -5.29 23.86
N TRP A 112 -22.08 -4.42 24.71
CA TRP A 112 -21.65 -3.03 24.84
C TRP A 112 -21.34 -2.71 26.28
N TRP A 113 -20.26 -1.96 26.49
CA TRP A 113 -19.74 -1.58 27.80
C TRP A 113 -19.80 -0.05 27.92
N GLY A 114 -20.67 0.44 28.78
CA GLY A 114 -20.96 1.85 28.92
C GLY A 114 -21.87 2.11 30.11
N ASP A 115 -22.72 3.12 29.99
CA ASP A 115 -23.75 3.43 30.98
C ASP A 115 -24.94 2.47 30.83
N VAL A 116 -25.08 1.55 31.78
CA VAL A 116 -26.11 0.51 31.73
C VAL A 116 -27.46 1.10 32.13
N ARG A 117 -28.40 1.12 31.19
CA ARG A 117 -29.80 1.48 31.41
C ARG A 117 -30.63 0.20 31.55
N ALA A 118 -31.94 0.36 31.82
CA ALA A 118 -32.82 -0.78 32.11
C ALA A 118 -32.91 -1.80 30.97
N ASP A 119 -32.89 -1.33 29.71
CA ASP A 119 -33.13 -2.11 28.50
C ASP A 119 -32.01 -2.01 27.45
N HIS A 120 -31.06 -1.09 27.62
CA HIS A 120 -29.96 -0.85 26.68
C HIS A 120 -28.71 -0.33 27.40
N CYS A 121 -27.61 -0.22 26.67
CA CYS A 121 -26.37 0.39 27.13
C CYS A 121 -26.11 1.65 26.30
N GLU A 122 -25.97 2.79 26.98
CA GLU A 122 -25.56 4.05 26.37
C GLU A 122 -24.03 4.21 26.45
N PRO A 123 -23.40 4.96 25.53
CA PRO A 123 -22.01 5.34 25.70
C PRO A 123 -21.86 6.26 26.91
N LEU A 124 -20.66 6.28 27.50
CA LEU A 124 -20.30 7.40 28.36
C LEU A 124 -20.24 8.67 27.51
N ALA A 125 -20.68 9.80 28.06
CA ALA A 125 -20.76 11.07 27.35
C ALA A 125 -19.85 12.14 27.97
N ASP A 126 -19.35 13.02 27.11
CA ASP A 126 -18.69 14.30 27.40
C ASP A 126 -17.62 14.20 28.50
N ASP A 127 -17.77 14.91 29.61
CA ASP A 127 -16.78 14.91 30.69
C ASP A 127 -16.57 13.51 31.27
N HIS A 128 -17.61 12.68 31.32
CA HIS A 128 -17.47 11.31 31.80
C HIS A 128 -16.68 10.44 30.82
N ALA A 129 -16.97 10.55 29.52
CA ALA A 129 -16.20 9.89 28.47
C ALA A 129 -14.73 10.30 28.52
N THR A 130 -14.47 11.60 28.59
CA THR A 130 -13.13 12.20 28.62
C THR A 130 -12.33 11.72 29.83
N ARG A 131 -12.92 11.74 31.03
CA ARG A 131 -12.26 11.25 32.25
C ARG A 131 -11.91 9.77 32.16
N VAL A 132 -12.81 8.95 31.65
CA VAL A 132 -12.56 7.49 31.53
C VAL A 132 -11.53 7.21 30.44
N ALA A 133 -11.60 7.87 29.29
CA ALA A 133 -10.60 7.76 28.23
C ALA A 133 -9.20 8.14 28.72
N GLY A 134 -9.08 9.22 29.49
CA GLY A 134 -7.81 9.64 30.11
C GLY A 134 -7.27 8.60 31.12
N ARG A 135 -8.14 7.99 31.94
CA ARG A 135 -7.74 6.90 32.85
C ARG A 135 -7.30 5.63 32.13
N LEU A 136 -7.81 5.39 30.93
CA LEU A 136 -7.38 4.30 30.05
C LEU A 136 -6.09 4.62 29.28
N GLY A 137 -5.57 5.85 29.38
CA GLY A 137 -4.39 6.29 28.64
C GLY A 137 -4.64 6.51 27.15
N LEU A 138 -5.90 6.73 26.74
CA LEU A 138 -6.22 6.98 25.33
C LEU A 138 -5.76 8.38 24.92
N PRO A 139 -5.28 8.57 23.67
CA PRO A 139 -4.94 9.89 23.17
C PRO A 139 -6.13 10.85 23.32
N PRO A 140 -5.93 12.03 23.93
CA PRO A 140 -6.99 13.01 24.08
C PRO A 140 -7.38 13.59 22.71
N PHE A 141 -8.41 14.42 22.72
CA PHE A 141 -8.72 15.30 21.62
C PHE A 141 -8.33 16.73 22.00
N ASP A 142 -7.56 17.42 21.14
CA ASP A 142 -7.09 18.78 21.38
C ASP A 142 -8.10 19.82 20.90
N ASP A 143 -8.28 20.91 21.64
CA ASP A 143 -9.14 22.05 21.28
C ASP A 143 -10.50 21.62 20.71
N GLU A 144 -10.76 21.97 19.45
CA GLU A 144 -11.98 21.73 18.69
C GLU A 144 -11.87 20.54 17.70
N ALA A 145 -10.78 19.76 17.76
CA ALA A 145 -10.52 18.65 16.86
C ALA A 145 -11.54 17.51 16.97
N THR A 146 -12.23 17.19 15.89
CA THR A 146 -13.13 16.02 15.82
C THR A 146 -12.39 14.79 15.29
N GLY A 147 -12.97 13.61 15.52
CA GLY A 147 -12.42 12.34 15.05
C GLY A 147 -12.79 11.17 15.95
N THR A 148 -12.04 10.09 15.80
CA THR A 148 -12.29 8.79 16.42
C THR A 148 -10.97 8.11 16.79
N THR A 149 -11.01 7.38 17.89
CA THR A 149 -9.95 6.49 18.33
C THR A 149 -10.60 5.14 18.57
N VAL A 150 -10.14 4.13 17.83
CA VAL A 150 -10.55 2.73 17.98
C VAL A 150 -9.39 1.97 18.60
N VAL A 151 -9.63 1.37 19.76
CA VAL A 151 -8.62 0.63 20.52
C VAL A 151 -8.97 -0.85 20.44
N VAL A 152 -8.14 -1.60 19.73
CA VAL A 152 -8.22 -3.06 19.65
C VAL A 152 -7.55 -3.64 20.90
N LEU A 153 -8.31 -4.39 21.70
CA LEU A 153 -7.80 -5.03 22.91
C LEU A 153 -7.16 -6.37 22.58
N ASP A 154 -5.98 -6.63 23.16
CA ASP A 154 -5.13 -7.80 22.90
C ASP A 154 -5.06 -8.13 21.40
N PRO A 155 -4.45 -7.23 20.61
CA PRO A 155 -4.39 -7.40 19.16
C PRO A 155 -3.62 -8.70 18.83
N ASP A 156 -4.08 -9.38 17.79
CA ASP A 156 -3.39 -10.52 17.24
C ASP A 156 -2.21 -10.07 16.38
N LEU A 157 -0.99 -10.40 16.83
CA LEU A 157 0.25 -9.98 16.20
C LEU A 157 0.97 -11.14 15.50
N ARG A 158 0.24 -12.18 15.08
CA ARG A 158 0.81 -13.24 14.25
C ARG A 158 1.39 -12.64 12.96
N ASP A 159 2.55 -13.14 12.55
CA ASP A 159 3.25 -12.69 11.35
C ASP A 159 2.40 -12.98 10.10
N PRO A 160 1.92 -11.95 9.39
CA PRO A 160 1.02 -12.15 8.25
C PRO A 160 1.73 -12.83 7.07
N SER A 161 3.07 -12.78 6.99
CA SER A 161 3.81 -13.36 5.86
C SER A 161 3.94 -14.89 5.89
N HIS A 162 3.19 -15.57 6.77
CA HIS A 162 3.23 -17.02 6.91
C HIS A 162 1.92 -17.62 6.39
N ASP A 163 2.02 -18.51 5.40
CA ASP A 163 0.88 -19.17 4.76
C ASP A 163 -0.03 -19.95 5.74
N ASP A 164 0.55 -20.51 6.81
CA ASP A 164 -0.18 -21.21 7.87
C ASP A 164 -0.41 -20.28 9.06
N GLU A 165 -1.57 -19.62 9.08
CA GLU A 165 -1.97 -18.73 10.18
C GLU A 165 -1.92 -19.41 11.56
N ALA A 166 -2.19 -20.72 11.64
CA ALA A 166 -2.20 -21.43 12.92
C ALA A 166 -0.79 -21.69 13.46
N ALA A 167 0.21 -21.74 12.56
CA ALA A 167 1.62 -21.92 12.89
C ALA A 167 2.43 -20.62 12.87
N ALA A 168 1.83 -19.51 12.39
CA ALA A 168 2.49 -18.22 12.28
C ALA A 168 3.03 -17.74 13.64
N PRO A 169 4.33 -17.41 13.74
CA PRO A 169 4.91 -16.91 14.97
C PRO A 169 4.30 -15.54 15.33
N GLU A 170 4.22 -15.25 16.61
CA GLU A 170 3.82 -13.92 17.07
C GLU A 170 4.99 -12.94 16.91
N LEU A 171 4.76 -11.85 16.18
CA LEU A 171 5.71 -10.76 16.02
C LEU A 171 5.95 -10.09 17.38
N SER A 172 7.17 -9.56 17.56
CA SER A 172 7.41 -8.62 18.64
C SER A 172 6.55 -7.36 18.43
N VAL A 173 6.19 -6.64 19.50
CA VAL A 173 5.41 -5.39 19.38
C VAL A 173 6.12 -4.36 18.50
N HIS A 174 7.46 -4.35 18.54
CA HIS A 174 8.28 -3.49 17.70
C HIS A 174 8.18 -3.87 16.22
N ASP A 175 8.33 -5.17 15.88
CA ASP A 175 8.24 -5.64 14.50
C ASP A 175 6.83 -5.46 13.93
N ALA A 176 5.79 -5.67 14.75
CA ALA A 176 4.42 -5.35 14.37
C ALA A 176 4.24 -3.84 14.09
N GLY A 177 4.87 -2.97 14.87
CA GLY A 177 4.88 -1.53 14.62
C GLY A 177 5.60 -1.15 13.32
N GLN A 178 6.73 -1.80 13.02
CA GLN A 178 7.42 -1.62 11.74
C GLN A 178 6.58 -2.08 10.56
N TYR A 179 5.95 -3.26 10.67
CA TYR A 179 5.04 -3.78 9.66
C TYR A 179 3.85 -2.83 9.43
N LEU A 180 3.24 -2.29 10.49
CA LEU A 180 2.17 -1.30 10.37
C LEU A 180 2.63 -0.01 9.67
N ALA A 181 3.84 0.47 9.96
CA ALA A 181 4.41 1.65 9.30
C ALA A 181 4.62 1.40 7.80
N GLU A 182 5.12 0.22 7.44
CA GLU A 182 5.23 -0.21 6.04
C GLU A 182 3.85 -0.35 5.37
N ALA A 183 2.90 -1.05 6.00
CA ALA A 183 1.57 -1.27 5.46
C ALA A 183 0.83 0.05 5.19
N VAL A 184 0.92 1.00 6.13
CA VAL A 184 0.40 2.36 5.95
C VAL A 184 1.03 3.03 4.72
N ALA A 185 2.36 3.00 4.59
CA ALA A 185 3.06 3.64 3.48
C ALA A 185 2.59 3.04 2.14
N TRP A 186 2.57 1.71 2.02
CA TRP A 186 2.22 1.03 0.77
C TRP A 186 0.73 1.13 0.39
N ASN A 187 -0.16 1.39 1.34
CA ASN A 187 -1.59 1.57 1.05
C ASN A 187 -1.99 3.04 0.90
N LEU A 188 -1.28 3.97 1.55
CA LEU A 188 -1.69 5.39 1.68
C LEU A 188 -0.71 6.40 1.10
N TRP A 189 0.44 5.99 0.54
CA TRP A 189 1.41 6.91 -0.07
C TRP A 189 0.81 7.99 -0.98
N PRO A 190 -0.25 7.77 -1.80
CA PRO A 190 -0.76 8.81 -2.69
C PRO A 190 -1.43 9.94 -1.92
N LEU A 191 -1.91 9.65 -0.70
CA LEU A 191 -2.56 10.59 0.20
C LEU A 191 -1.55 11.35 1.07
N THR A 192 -0.31 10.86 1.19
CA THR A 192 0.74 11.43 2.04
C THR A 192 1.79 12.23 1.29
N LEU A 193 1.75 12.25 -0.05
CA LEU A 193 2.66 13.01 -0.91
C LEU A 193 2.76 14.48 -0.48
N GLU A 194 3.97 15.04 -0.51
CA GLU A 194 4.24 16.40 -0.02
C GLU A 194 3.47 17.49 -0.78
N ASP A 195 3.30 17.30 -2.10
CA ASP A 195 2.63 18.23 -3.01
C ASP A 195 1.10 18.06 -3.07
N ARG A 196 0.53 17.15 -2.27
CA ARG A 196 -0.92 16.90 -2.25
C ARG A 196 -1.66 17.95 -1.42
N SER A 197 -2.87 18.32 -1.86
CA SER A 197 -3.85 19.06 -1.05
C SER A 197 -5.28 18.51 -1.27
N PRO A 198 -6.01 18.07 -0.22
CA PRO A 198 -5.56 17.93 1.16
C PRO A 198 -4.56 16.77 1.33
N ARG A 199 -3.59 16.95 2.23
CA ARG A 199 -2.59 15.94 2.59
C ARG A 199 -3.00 15.21 3.87
N MET A 200 -2.84 13.90 3.87
CA MET A 200 -2.94 13.07 5.06
C MET A 200 -1.58 12.99 5.75
N HIS A 201 -1.56 13.22 7.06
CA HIS A 201 -0.39 12.97 7.90
C HIS A 201 -0.59 11.67 8.65
N VAL A 202 0.39 10.77 8.56
CA VAL A 202 0.35 9.48 9.27
C VAL A 202 1.61 9.32 10.10
N SER A 203 1.43 8.81 11.31
CA SER A 203 2.50 8.49 12.26
C SER A 203 2.22 7.16 12.93
N VAL A 204 3.25 6.38 13.17
CA VAL A 204 3.18 5.12 13.92
C VAL A 204 4.09 5.24 15.14
N ALA A 205 3.64 4.72 16.28
CA ALA A 205 4.43 4.69 17.51
C ALA A 205 4.23 3.37 18.25
N VAL A 206 5.29 2.86 18.85
CA VAL A 206 5.29 1.66 19.70
C VAL A 206 5.70 2.07 21.10
N ASN A 207 4.82 1.88 22.08
CA ASN A 207 5.08 2.24 23.49
C ASN A 207 5.56 3.69 23.69
N GLY A 208 5.09 4.62 22.84
CA GLY A 208 5.48 6.03 22.85
C GLY A 208 6.71 6.36 22.01
N GLU A 209 7.42 5.37 21.47
CA GLU A 209 8.56 5.60 20.58
C GLU A 209 8.10 5.67 19.11
N PRO A 210 8.47 6.72 18.36
CA PRO A 210 8.06 6.87 16.97
C PRO A 210 8.73 5.83 16.07
N VAL A 211 7.93 5.20 15.21
CA VAL A 211 8.40 4.33 14.12
C VAL A 211 8.36 5.13 12.83
N LYS A 212 9.46 5.12 12.08
CA LYS A 212 9.56 5.83 10.80
C LYS A 212 8.63 5.16 9.78
N VAL A 213 7.67 5.93 9.27
CA VAL A 213 6.83 5.53 8.14
C VAL A 213 7.61 5.79 6.84
N PRO A 214 7.83 4.79 5.98
CA PRO A 214 8.46 4.99 4.68
C PRO A 214 7.66 5.97 3.81
N ASP A 215 8.36 6.74 2.98
CA ASP A 215 7.79 7.73 2.07
C ASP A 215 8.59 7.79 0.76
N GLU A 216 8.22 8.68 -0.16
CA GLU A 216 8.93 8.87 -1.43
C GLU A 216 10.38 9.35 -1.29
N SER A 217 10.77 9.89 -0.13
CA SER A 217 12.14 10.35 0.12
C SER A 217 13.05 9.23 0.65
N THR A 218 12.45 8.16 1.18
CA THR A 218 13.16 7.12 1.92
C THR A 218 13.00 5.72 1.33
N ASP A 219 11.98 5.50 0.51
CA ASP A 219 11.78 4.29 -0.28
C ASP A 219 11.84 4.61 -1.78
N ALA A 220 12.85 4.08 -2.47
CA ALA A 220 13.06 4.32 -3.89
C ALA A 220 11.90 3.79 -4.74
N THR A 221 11.24 2.70 -4.35
CA THR A 221 10.13 2.13 -5.13
C THR A 221 8.88 3.01 -5.01
N LEU A 222 8.56 3.47 -3.79
CA LEU A 222 7.49 4.45 -3.57
C LEU A 222 7.76 5.76 -4.33
N ALA A 223 9.02 6.21 -4.39
CA ALA A 223 9.41 7.38 -5.17
C ALA A 223 9.04 7.27 -6.66
N HIS A 224 9.22 6.09 -7.25
CA HIS A 224 8.85 5.85 -8.65
C HIS A 224 7.34 5.78 -8.85
N PHE A 225 6.59 5.18 -7.92
CA PHE A 225 5.12 5.24 -7.94
C PHE A 225 4.60 6.67 -7.80
N ALA A 226 5.16 7.46 -6.88
CA ALA A 226 4.84 8.87 -6.71
C ALA A 226 5.12 9.69 -7.98
N LYS A 227 6.25 9.43 -8.65
CA LYS A 227 6.57 10.04 -9.95
C LYS A 227 5.53 9.68 -11.02
N ALA A 228 5.20 8.40 -11.16
CA ALA A 228 4.17 7.95 -12.11
C ALA A 228 2.79 8.57 -11.80
N TYR A 229 2.41 8.70 -10.53
CA TYR A 229 1.18 9.39 -10.12
C TYR A 229 1.14 10.86 -10.55
N ARG A 230 2.26 11.58 -10.37
CA ARG A 230 2.39 12.97 -10.82
C ARG A 230 2.28 13.09 -12.35
N GLU A 231 2.96 12.22 -13.09
CA GLU A 231 2.87 12.17 -14.56
C GLU A 231 1.44 11.86 -15.04
N MET A 232 0.77 10.90 -14.41
CA MET A 232 -0.64 10.57 -14.70
C MET A 232 -1.57 11.78 -14.49
N THR A 233 -1.31 12.58 -13.45
CA THR A 233 -2.15 13.74 -13.09
C THR A 233 -2.08 14.86 -14.13
N LEU A 234 -1.02 14.93 -14.95
CA LEU A 234 -0.91 15.87 -16.06
C LEU A 234 -1.90 15.59 -17.20
N ARG A 235 -2.53 14.39 -17.23
CA ARG A 235 -3.60 13.99 -18.17
C ARG A 235 -3.26 14.23 -19.65
N ALA A 236 -2.05 13.86 -20.06
CA ALA A 236 -1.72 13.81 -21.48
C ALA A 236 -2.65 12.82 -22.22
N PRO A 237 -3.01 13.04 -23.50
CA PRO A 237 -3.98 12.18 -24.21
C PRO A 237 -3.60 10.69 -24.28
N ASP A 238 -2.30 10.38 -24.27
CA ASP A 238 -1.74 9.02 -24.25
C ASP A 238 -1.81 8.34 -22.87
N ALA A 239 -2.15 9.08 -21.83
CA ALA A 239 -2.42 8.57 -20.49
C ALA A 239 -3.83 7.98 -20.35
N GLU A 240 -4.75 8.20 -21.31
CA GLU A 240 -6.12 7.74 -21.16
C GLU A 240 -6.31 6.24 -21.46
N ILE A 241 -6.96 5.52 -20.54
CA ILE A 241 -7.46 4.18 -20.79
C ILE A 241 -8.95 4.26 -21.12
N ARG A 242 -9.34 3.81 -22.32
CA ARG A 242 -10.72 3.94 -22.83
C ARG A 242 -11.34 2.61 -23.21
N CYS A 243 -12.65 2.49 -22.96
CA CYS A 243 -13.50 1.45 -23.56
C CYS A 243 -14.08 1.97 -24.88
N GLY A 244 -14.02 1.15 -25.93
CA GLY A 244 -14.53 1.51 -27.25
C GLY A 244 -16.02 1.25 -27.44
N ASN A 245 -16.56 0.20 -26.82
CA ASN A 245 -17.98 -0.15 -26.85
C ASN A 245 -18.39 -0.84 -25.53
N PRO A 246 -19.18 -0.18 -24.65
CA PRO A 246 -19.65 1.20 -24.76
C PRO A 246 -18.50 2.21 -24.73
N ARG A 247 -18.63 3.33 -25.44
CA ARG A 247 -17.61 4.41 -25.41
C ARG A 247 -17.55 5.04 -24.03
N ARG A 248 -16.44 4.88 -23.32
CA ARG A 248 -16.25 5.43 -21.96
C ARG A 248 -14.76 5.65 -21.66
N LEU A 249 -14.44 6.75 -20.99
CA LEU A 249 -13.12 6.92 -20.34
C LEU A 249 -13.12 6.09 -19.06
N LEU A 250 -12.19 5.15 -18.93
CA LEU A 250 -12.10 4.27 -17.78
C LEU A 250 -11.20 4.83 -16.69
N GLY A 251 -10.17 5.58 -17.07
CA GLY A 251 -9.22 6.18 -16.14
C GLY A 251 -7.98 6.74 -16.84
N SER A 252 -7.03 7.20 -16.03
CA SER A 252 -5.74 7.71 -16.45
C SER A 252 -4.62 6.77 -16.01
N PHE A 253 -3.56 6.65 -16.80
CA PHE A 253 -2.44 5.75 -16.62
C PHE A 253 -1.12 6.47 -16.93
N ALA A 254 -0.12 6.30 -16.09
CA ALA A 254 1.27 6.62 -16.44
C ALA A 254 2.21 5.62 -15.79
N ALA A 255 3.43 5.51 -16.31
CA ALA A 255 4.44 4.64 -15.76
C ALA A 255 5.84 5.19 -16.03
N VAL A 256 6.73 4.93 -15.08
CA VAL A 256 8.14 5.30 -15.18
C VAL A 256 9.01 4.06 -15.14
N SER A 257 10.10 4.05 -15.92
CA SER A 257 11.12 3.01 -15.78
C SER A 257 11.96 3.28 -14.52
N THR A 258 12.38 2.21 -13.86
CA THR A 258 13.23 2.26 -12.68
C THR A 258 14.59 1.63 -13.00
N LEU A 259 15.64 2.06 -12.30
CA LEU A 259 16.97 1.47 -12.36
C LEU A 259 17.51 1.31 -10.93
N GLY A 260 17.82 0.09 -10.53
CA GLY A 260 18.35 -0.26 -9.20
C GLY A 260 17.37 -0.12 -8.03
N ALA A 261 16.11 0.27 -8.27
CA ALA A 261 15.07 0.30 -7.25
C ALA A 261 14.67 -1.14 -6.90
N ARG A 262 14.54 -1.43 -5.60
CA ARG A 262 14.15 -2.75 -5.08
C ARG A 262 13.04 -2.63 -4.05
N VAL A 263 12.09 -3.55 -4.10
CA VAL A 263 11.06 -3.71 -3.07
C VAL A 263 11.72 -4.32 -1.83
N ARG A 264 11.61 -3.68 -0.67
CA ARG A 264 12.22 -4.18 0.58
C ARG A 264 11.22 -4.49 1.69
N SER A 265 10.11 -3.75 1.69
CA SER A 265 9.02 -3.82 2.67
C SER A 265 8.42 -5.22 2.74
N ARG A 266 8.18 -5.73 3.96
CA ARG A 266 7.41 -6.95 4.19
C ARG A 266 5.94 -6.74 3.87
N ALA A 267 5.41 -5.56 4.21
CA ALA A 267 4.03 -5.25 3.88
C ALA A 267 3.78 -5.13 2.37
N ALA A 268 4.81 -4.85 1.56
CA ALA A 268 4.68 -4.85 0.10
C ALA A 268 4.60 -6.27 -0.48
N GLU A 269 5.26 -7.24 0.16
CA GLU A 269 5.21 -8.66 -0.23
C GLU A 269 3.78 -9.20 -0.16
N GLU A 270 3.07 -8.88 0.92
CA GLU A 270 1.65 -9.22 1.11
C GLU A 270 0.73 -8.60 0.05
N LEU A 271 1.19 -7.54 -0.62
CA LEU A 271 0.48 -6.89 -1.73
C LEU A 271 0.88 -7.46 -3.10
N GLY A 272 1.66 -8.54 -3.12
CA GLY A 272 2.12 -9.24 -4.32
C GLY A 272 3.44 -8.71 -4.88
N LEU A 273 4.16 -7.82 -4.19
CA LEU A 273 5.45 -7.31 -4.67
C LEU A 273 6.61 -8.13 -4.11
N ASP A 274 7.21 -8.97 -4.96
CA ASP A 274 8.37 -9.80 -4.58
C ASP A 274 9.53 -8.98 -3.99
N ARG A 275 9.98 -9.37 -2.80
CA ARG A 275 11.09 -8.72 -2.11
C ARG A 275 12.41 -8.89 -2.85
N ASP A 276 13.24 -7.87 -2.69
CA ASP A 276 14.56 -7.75 -3.30
C ASP A 276 14.55 -7.82 -4.84
N THR A 277 13.40 -7.62 -5.49
CA THR A 277 13.27 -7.54 -6.95
C THR A 277 13.03 -6.11 -7.43
N ALA A 278 13.31 -5.86 -8.71
CA ALA A 278 12.91 -4.61 -9.36
C ALA A 278 11.38 -4.59 -9.56
N PRO A 279 10.71 -3.44 -9.30
CA PRO A 279 9.27 -3.35 -9.43
C PRO A 279 8.85 -3.56 -10.90
N HIS A 280 7.72 -4.22 -11.10
CA HIS A 280 7.10 -4.45 -12.41
C HIS A 280 5.57 -4.41 -12.25
N HIS A 281 5.10 -3.40 -11.52
CA HIS A 281 3.73 -3.33 -11.00
C HIS A 281 3.03 -2.03 -11.39
N VAL A 282 1.70 -2.08 -11.45
CA VAL A 282 0.83 -0.91 -11.62
C VAL A 282 -0.05 -0.76 -10.38
N ALA A 283 0.11 0.33 -9.63
CA ALA A 283 -0.79 0.66 -8.53
C ALA A 283 -2.18 1.02 -9.07
N LEU A 284 -3.20 0.27 -8.66
CA LEU A 284 -4.59 0.48 -9.02
C LEU A 284 -5.26 1.39 -8.01
N MET A 285 -5.92 2.45 -8.48
CA MET A 285 -6.50 3.48 -7.62
C MET A 285 -7.91 3.86 -8.03
N ARG A 286 -8.71 4.24 -7.03
CA ARG A 286 -10.01 4.91 -7.22
C ARG A 286 -10.17 6.06 -6.22
N ARG A 287 -11.29 6.79 -6.23
CA ARG A 287 -11.47 7.91 -5.30
C ARG A 287 -11.41 7.42 -3.85
N PRO A 288 -10.80 8.19 -2.92
CA PRO A 288 -10.16 9.50 -3.08
C PRO A 288 -8.65 9.46 -3.42
N ASP A 289 -8.21 8.52 -4.25
CA ASP A 289 -6.80 8.10 -4.52
C ASP A 289 -6.28 7.05 -3.55
N LEU A 290 -7.18 6.16 -3.10
CA LEU A 290 -6.79 4.98 -2.34
C LEU A 290 -6.24 3.92 -3.29
N VAL A 291 -5.15 3.29 -2.88
CA VAL A 291 -4.63 2.09 -3.54
C VAL A 291 -5.58 0.94 -3.24
N VAL A 292 -6.06 0.29 -4.29
CA VAL A 292 -6.84 -0.94 -4.22
C VAL A 292 -5.93 -2.16 -4.28
N GLY A 293 -4.83 -2.08 -5.04
CA GLY A 293 -3.86 -3.16 -5.13
C GLY A 293 -2.77 -2.86 -6.15
N TYR A 294 -1.84 -3.79 -6.29
CA TYR A 294 -0.72 -3.68 -7.21
C TYR A 294 -0.84 -4.76 -8.29
N HIS A 295 -1.14 -4.34 -9.51
CA HIS A 295 -1.26 -5.27 -10.63
C HIS A 295 0.15 -5.65 -11.13
N GLU A 296 0.54 -6.89 -10.89
CA GLU A 296 1.76 -7.48 -11.42
C GLU A 296 1.72 -7.56 -12.96
N GLY A 297 2.77 -7.07 -13.60
CA GLY A 297 3.02 -7.24 -15.02
C GLY A 297 4.30 -8.04 -15.29
N PRO A 298 4.69 -8.28 -16.55
CA PRO A 298 5.93 -8.99 -16.82
C PRO A 298 7.15 -8.19 -16.34
N ALA A 299 8.10 -8.85 -15.69
CA ALA A 299 9.41 -8.26 -15.39
C ALA A 299 10.16 -7.89 -16.68
N LYS A 300 11.00 -6.85 -16.62
CA LYS A 300 11.90 -6.52 -17.73
C LYS A 300 13.04 -7.55 -17.83
N PRO A 301 13.69 -7.69 -18.99
CA PRO A 301 14.76 -8.68 -19.18
C PRO A 301 15.97 -8.53 -18.25
N HIS A 302 16.29 -7.30 -17.83
CA HIS A 302 17.42 -7.04 -16.95
C HIS A 302 16.95 -6.88 -15.50
N PRO A 303 17.51 -7.62 -14.53
CA PRO A 303 17.00 -7.68 -13.15
C PRO A 303 17.09 -6.37 -12.36
N GLU A 304 17.99 -5.46 -12.76
CA GLU A 304 18.09 -4.11 -12.15
C GLU A 304 17.12 -3.08 -12.76
N VAL A 305 16.46 -3.42 -13.88
CA VAL A 305 15.59 -2.46 -14.58
C VAL A 305 14.15 -2.88 -14.32
N GLY A 306 13.35 -1.96 -13.80
CA GLY A 306 11.93 -2.20 -13.54
C GLY A 306 11.04 -1.13 -14.15
N TYR A 307 9.78 -1.12 -13.74
CA TYR A 307 8.84 -0.03 -13.93
C TYR A 307 7.86 0.04 -12.76
N ALA A 308 7.42 1.27 -12.48
CA ALA A 308 6.33 1.54 -11.56
C ALA A 308 5.24 2.29 -12.35
N GLY A 309 4.04 1.70 -12.41
CA GLY A 309 2.89 2.30 -13.05
C GLY A 309 1.82 2.72 -12.05
N VAL A 310 0.96 3.64 -12.46
CA VAL A 310 -0.22 4.04 -11.71
C VAL A 310 -1.40 4.07 -12.68
N PHE A 311 -2.52 3.50 -12.28
CA PHE A 311 -3.80 3.64 -12.93
C PHE A 311 -4.84 4.17 -11.95
N LYS A 312 -5.43 5.32 -12.25
CA LYS A 312 -6.55 5.87 -11.49
C LYS A 312 -7.83 5.80 -12.31
N VAL A 313 -8.85 5.16 -11.75
CA VAL A 313 -10.21 5.10 -12.29
C VAL A 313 -10.77 6.50 -12.47
N ASP A 314 -11.50 6.71 -13.57
CA ASP A 314 -12.22 7.95 -13.79
C ASP A 314 -13.28 8.16 -12.70
N ASP A 315 -13.31 9.36 -12.13
CA ASP A 315 -14.18 9.70 -11.00
C ASP A 315 -15.67 9.37 -11.24
N SER A 316 -16.13 9.39 -12.50
CA SER A 316 -17.52 9.07 -12.86
C SER A 316 -17.85 7.57 -12.84
N LEU A 317 -16.86 6.71 -12.62
CA LEU A 317 -16.99 5.25 -12.52
C LEU A 317 -16.62 4.72 -11.13
N ASP A 318 -16.37 5.59 -10.14
CA ASP A 318 -15.95 5.19 -8.80
C ASP A 318 -16.94 4.18 -8.17
N SER A 319 -18.25 4.43 -8.26
CA SER A 319 -19.27 3.51 -7.74
C SER A 319 -19.28 2.14 -8.44
N THR A 320 -18.99 2.10 -9.74
CA THR A 320 -18.86 0.85 -10.50
C THR A 320 -17.65 0.05 -10.04
N PHE A 321 -16.50 0.70 -9.88
CA PHE A 321 -15.26 0.03 -9.46
C PHE A 321 -15.27 -0.34 -7.98
N ALA A 322 -15.86 0.48 -7.11
CA ALA A 322 -16.09 0.14 -5.70
C ALA A 322 -16.97 -1.12 -5.56
N ARG A 323 -18.00 -1.26 -6.40
CA ARG A 323 -18.82 -2.49 -6.47
C ARG A 323 -18.11 -3.68 -7.11
N ALA A 324 -16.97 -3.47 -7.76
CA ALA A 324 -16.15 -4.54 -8.31
C ALA A 324 -15.18 -5.11 -7.26
N GLU A 325 -14.99 -4.43 -6.13
CA GLU A 325 -14.06 -4.87 -5.09
C GLU A 325 -14.64 -6.07 -4.32
N PRO A 326 -13.86 -7.11 -4.01
CA PRO A 326 -14.27 -8.09 -3.03
C PRO A 326 -14.26 -7.47 -1.62
N PRO A 327 -14.79 -8.16 -0.59
CA PRO A 327 -14.71 -7.72 0.79
C PRO A 327 -13.30 -7.36 1.30
N THR A 328 -12.26 -7.99 0.73
CA THR A 328 -10.85 -7.73 1.05
C THR A 328 -10.32 -6.43 0.44
N HIS A 329 -11.05 -5.82 -0.51
CA HIS A 329 -10.69 -4.56 -1.17
C HIS A 329 -9.31 -4.56 -1.86
N ASP A 330 -8.83 -5.72 -2.31
CA ASP A 330 -7.48 -5.93 -2.87
C ASP A 330 -7.42 -5.98 -4.41
N SER A 331 -8.58 -6.00 -5.08
CA SER A 331 -8.68 -6.29 -6.50
C SER A 331 -10.02 -5.84 -7.10
N TRP A 332 -10.13 -5.84 -8.42
CA TRP A 332 -11.39 -5.63 -9.13
C TRP A 332 -11.83 -6.88 -9.86
N VAL A 333 -13.04 -7.34 -9.53
CA VAL A 333 -13.64 -8.57 -10.05
C VAL A 333 -14.93 -8.20 -10.80
N ASP A 334 -15.00 -8.58 -12.08
CA ASP A 334 -16.16 -8.29 -12.94
C ASP A 334 -17.31 -9.28 -12.79
N ALA A 335 -17.06 -10.46 -12.21
CA ALA A 335 -18.04 -11.55 -12.08
C ALA A 335 -19.31 -11.18 -11.28
N GLN A 336 -19.21 -10.18 -10.39
CA GLN A 336 -20.34 -9.71 -9.56
C GLN A 336 -21.09 -8.52 -10.18
N LEU A 337 -20.67 -8.04 -11.35
CA LEU A 337 -21.27 -6.93 -12.06
C LEU A 337 -22.13 -7.41 -13.25
N ALA A 338 -23.00 -6.53 -13.74
CA ALA A 338 -23.87 -6.83 -14.89
C ALA A 338 -23.68 -5.81 -16.02
N GLY A 339 -23.90 -6.26 -17.26
CA GLY A 339 -23.95 -5.40 -18.45
C GLY A 339 -22.67 -4.59 -18.71
N ASN A 340 -22.85 -3.27 -18.85
CA ASN A 340 -21.76 -2.35 -19.20
C ASN A 340 -20.71 -2.22 -18.09
N GLU A 341 -21.12 -2.33 -16.82
CA GLU A 341 -20.24 -2.22 -15.66
C GLU A 341 -19.18 -3.32 -15.65
N ALA A 342 -19.60 -4.59 -15.83
CA ALA A 342 -18.69 -5.72 -15.97
C ALA A 342 -17.75 -5.52 -17.18
N THR A 343 -18.27 -4.96 -18.27
CA THR A 343 -17.47 -4.66 -19.46
C THR A 343 -16.40 -3.62 -19.19
N PHE A 344 -16.69 -2.56 -18.42
CA PHE A 344 -15.73 -1.52 -18.07
C PHE A 344 -14.58 -2.06 -17.24
N VAL A 345 -14.87 -2.84 -16.19
CA VAL A 345 -13.84 -3.45 -15.32
C VAL A 345 -12.97 -4.42 -16.11
N ARG A 346 -13.59 -5.31 -16.89
CA ARG A 346 -12.86 -6.28 -17.72
C ARG A 346 -11.97 -5.61 -18.77
N VAL A 347 -12.47 -4.57 -19.43
CA VAL A 347 -11.69 -3.83 -20.43
C VAL A 347 -10.55 -3.07 -19.77
N ALA A 348 -10.76 -2.44 -18.60
CA ALA A 348 -9.68 -1.78 -17.86
C ALA A 348 -8.54 -2.76 -17.56
N ARG A 349 -8.84 -3.91 -16.93
CA ARG A 349 -7.84 -4.95 -16.62
C ARG A 349 -7.07 -5.41 -17.86
N ARG A 350 -7.78 -5.69 -18.95
CA ARG A 350 -7.14 -6.10 -20.21
C ARG A 350 -6.21 -5.02 -20.76
N ARG A 351 -6.65 -3.75 -20.79
CA ARG A 351 -5.83 -2.64 -21.28
C ARG A 351 -4.59 -2.41 -20.42
N LEU A 352 -4.71 -2.57 -19.10
CA LEU A 352 -3.57 -2.46 -18.18
C LEU A 352 -2.55 -3.57 -18.44
N ALA A 353 -2.99 -4.82 -18.63
CA ALA A 353 -2.11 -5.91 -19.01
C ALA A 353 -1.39 -5.65 -20.35
N GLU A 354 -2.10 -5.11 -21.35
CA GLU A 354 -1.50 -4.67 -22.62
C GLU A 354 -0.39 -3.62 -22.38
N ARG A 355 -0.62 -2.61 -21.52
CA ARG A 355 0.37 -1.59 -21.17
C ARG A 355 1.57 -2.16 -20.40
N CYS A 356 1.36 -3.11 -19.49
CA CYS A 356 2.46 -3.78 -18.79
C CYS A 356 3.38 -4.56 -19.75
N ILE A 357 2.80 -5.23 -20.75
CA ILE A 357 3.57 -5.93 -21.79
C ILE A 357 4.40 -4.94 -22.61
N GLU A 358 3.83 -3.79 -23.00
CA GLU A 358 4.56 -2.72 -23.69
C GLU A 358 5.74 -2.21 -22.85
N LEU A 359 5.52 -1.98 -21.55
CA LEU A 359 6.54 -1.50 -20.62
C LEU A 359 7.67 -2.51 -20.39
N ALA A 360 7.36 -3.80 -20.30
CA ALA A 360 8.35 -4.86 -20.18
C ALA A 360 9.28 -4.91 -21.40
N GLY A 361 8.76 -4.53 -22.58
CA GLY A 361 9.49 -4.56 -23.85
C GLY A 361 9.63 -5.98 -24.42
N PRO A 362 10.31 -6.11 -25.58
CA PRO A 362 10.53 -7.41 -26.20
C PRO A 362 11.28 -8.36 -25.27
N ARG A 363 10.78 -9.59 -25.11
CA ARG A 363 11.55 -10.67 -24.48
C ARG A 363 12.74 -10.97 -25.38
N HIS A 364 13.95 -10.57 -24.98
CA HIS A 364 15.15 -11.06 -25.62
C HIS A 364 15.30 -12.55 -25.26
N THR A 365 15.14 -13.43 -26.24
CA THR A 365 15.74 -14.78 -26.16
C THR A 365 17.23 -14.57 -25.90
N PRO A 366 17.86 -15.24 -24.92
CA PRO A 366 19.29 -15.11 -24.72
C PRO A 366 19.99 -15.48 -26.02
N ALA A 367 20.49 -14.49 -26.74
CA ALA A 367 21.46 -14.76 -27.79
C ALA A 367 22.66 -15.38 -27.08
N ALA A 368 23.11 -16.54 -27.56
CA ALA A 368 24.36 -17.12 -27.11
C ALA A 368 25.41 -15.99 -27.10
N VAL A 369 25.97 -15.72 -25.93
CA VAL A 369 27.00 -14.70 -25.77
C VAL A 369 28.22 -15.22 -26.53
N GLU A 370 28.32 -14.88 -27.81
CA GLU A 370 29.63 -14.83 -28.44
C GLU A 370 30.45 -13.83 -27.63
N SER A 371 31.62 -14.26 -27.21
CA SER A 371 32.60 -13.50 -26.44
C SER A 371 33.13 -12.32 -27.26
N ALA A 372 32.28 -11.31 -27.45
CA ALA A 372 32.68 -10.04 -28.01
C ALA A 372 33.56 -9.33 -26.97
N SER A 373 34.76 -8.92 -27.38
CA SER A 373 35.77 -8.35 -26.50
C SER A 373 35.24 -7.11 -25.77
N VAL A 374 35.32 -7.12 -24.44
CA VAL A 374 35.02 -6.00 -23.53
C VAL A 374 35.78 -4.71 -23.93
N GLY A 375 36.92 -4.85 -24.64
CA GLY A 375 37.70 -3.73 -25.16
C GLY A 375 36.96 -2.83 -26.16
N ALA A 376 36.09 -3.39 -27.01
CA ALA A 376 35.34 -2.60 -27.99
C ALA A 376 34.20 -1.79 -27.34
N VAL A 377 33.62 -2.30 -26.25
CA VAL A 377 32.61 -1.59 -25.46
C VAL A 377 33.27 -0.48 -24.62
N SER A 378 34.47 -0.74 -24.07
CA SER A 378 35.24 0.28 -23.34
C SER A 378 35.70 1.44 -24.23
N GLN A 379 36.09 1.20 -25.48
CA GLN A 379 36.42 2.27 -26.44
C GLN A 379 35.18 3.12 -26.80
N ARG A 380 33.99 2.52 -26.86
CA ARG A 380 32.73 3.25 -27.13
C ARG A 380 32.25 4.04 -25.90
N LEU A 381 32.45 3.53 -24.68
CA LEU A 381 32.19 4.29 -23.45
C LEU A 381 33.21 5.42 -23.23
N GLY A 382 34.49 5.19 -23.58
CA GLY A 382 35.53 6.22 -23.50
C GLY A 382 35.23 7.44 -24.37
N PHE A 383 34.59 7.23 -25.53
CA PHE A 383 34.15 8.32 -26.41
C PHE A 383 32.96 9.11 -25.85
N LEU A 384 32.11 8.49 -25.03
CA LEU A 384 30.97 9.14 -24.35
C LEU A 384 31.40 9.93 -23.11
N LEU A 385 32.43 9.46 -22.40
CA LEU A 385 33.02 10.15 -21.24
C LEU A 385 33.93 11.32 -21.65
N ALA A 386 34.55 11.27 -22.84
CA ALA A 386 35.36 12.38 -23.38
C ALA A 386 34.53 13.61 -23.78
N GLY A 387 33.19 13.53 -23.78
CA GLY A 387 32.28 14.64 -24.07
C GLY A 387 31.87 15.49 -22.85
N VAL A 388 32.31 15.12 -21.64
CA VAL A 388 31.99 15.84 -20.40
C VAL A 388 33.28 16.08 -19.62
N GLY A 389 34.00 17.14 -19.99
CA GLY A 389 35.18 17.58 -19.24
C GLY A 389 36.15 18.41 -20.07
N ASP A 390 35.88 19.71 -20.14
CA ASP A 390 36.91 20.71 -20.41
C ASP A 390 37.86 20.73 -19.20
N GLY A 391 39.12 20.36 -19.42
CA GLY A 391 40.14 20.24 -18.36
C GLY A 391 41.48 19.81 -18.94
N ALA A 392 42.47 20.70 -18.85
CA ALA A 392 43.79 20.70 -19.47
C ALA A 392 44.61 19.39 -19.40
N PRO A 393 45.55 19.17 -20.34
CA PRO A 393 46.39 17.97 -20.39
C PRO A 393 47.45 17.98 -19.28
N LEU A 394 47.67 16.82 -18.66
CA LEU A 394 48.82 16.57 -17.81
C LEU A 394 50.01 16.14 -18.69
N ASP A 395 50.97 17.04 -18.83
CA ASP A 395 52.35 16.73 -19.23
C ASP A 395 53.10 15.98 -18.11
N GLY A 396 54.04 15.13 -18.51
CA GLY A 396 55.04 14.49 -17.64
C GLY A 396 55.36 13.06 -18.10
N ASP A 397 56.18 12.89 -19.16
CA ASP A 397 57.65 12.67 -19.10
C ASP A 397 57.98 11.20 -18.75
N GLY A 398 58.85 10.45 -19.39
CA GLY A 398 59.84 10.65 -20.45
C GLY A 398 60.60 9.32 -20.59
N GLY A 399 61.12 8.99 -21.77
CA GLY A 399 61.84 7.73 -21.96
C GLY A 399 62.22 7.45 -23.42
N GLU A 400 63.06 8.31 -23.99
CA GLU A 400 63.75 8.05 -25.25
C GLU A 400 64.74 6.88 -25.14
N GLY A 401 64.81 6.07 -26.19
CA GLY A 401 65.86 5.11 -26.44
C GLY A 401 66.01 4.86 -27.95
N ARG A 402 66.75 5.74 -28.63
CA ARG A 402 67.18 5.60 -30.03
C ARG A 402 68.13 4.41 -30.20
N GLY A 403 67.95 3.63 -31.27
CA GLY A 403 68.91 2.66 -31.79
C GLY A 403 68.76 2.52 -33.31
N SER A 404 69.85 2.71 -34.04
CA SER A 404 69.98 3.00 -35.48
C SER A 404 69.82 1.83 -36.45
N ASN A 405 69.48 2.22 -37.70
CA ASN A 405 69.64 1.50 -38.98
C ASN A 405 70.87 0.56 -39.09
N SER A 406 70.69 -0.58 -39.76
CA SER A 406 71.41 -0.89 -41.02
C SER A 406 70.86 -2.14 -41.72
N SER A 407 70.88 -2.07 -43.05
CA SER A 407 70.63 -3.07 -44.09
C SER A 407 71.38 -4.40 -43.96
N ASP A 408 70.75 -5.52 -44.35
CA ASP A 408 71.15 -6.31 -45.54
C ASP A 408 70.23 -7.53 -45.78
N HIS A 409 70.02 -7.85 -47.06
CA HIS A 409 69.53 -9.12 -47.61
C HIS A 409 70.77 -9.94 -48.07
N PRO A 410 70.72 -11.20 -48.57
CA PRO A 410 69.69 -12.26 -48.52
C PRO A 410 70.25 -13.71 -48.36
N ARG A 411 69.36 -14.72 -48.50
CA ARG A 411 69.56 -16.12 -48.98
C ARG A 411 70.03 -17.25 -48.03
N GLY A 412 69.36 -18.41 -48.19
CA GLY A 412 69.80 -19.78 -47.88
C GLY A 412 68.83 -20.52 -46.94
N ALA A 413 67.89 -21.35 -47.39
CA ALA A 413 67.98 -22.70 -47.98
C ALA A 413 68.31 -23.84 -46.99
N GLY A 414 67.46 -24.87 -46.99
CA GLY A 414 67.65 -26.19 -46.34
C GLY A 414 67.06 -26.26 -44.92
N GLY A 415 66.36 -27.30 -44.48
CA GLY A 415 65.95 -28.61 -44.98
C GLY A 415 65.17 -29.28 -43.83
N ALA A 416 64.00 -29.84 -44.11
CA ALA A 416 63.76 -31.29 -44.07
C ALA A 416 63.66 -31.96 -42.67
N SER A 417 62.50 -32.61 -42.49
CA SER A 417 62.29 -33.95 -41.91
C SER A 417 61.95 -34.13 -40.42
N GLY A 418 61.02 -35.08 -40.20
CA GLY A 418 60.64 -35.71 -38.94
C GLY A 418 59.32 -35.17 -38.37
N GLY A 419 58.14 -35.78 -38.50
CA GLY A 419 57.81 -37.19 -38.65
C GLY A 419 57.34 -37.76 -37.29
N GLY A 420 56.06 -38.17 -37.22
CA GLY A 420 55.66 -39.28 -36.35
C GLY A 420 54.79 -38.99 -35.12
N ARG A 421 53.48 -39.18 -35.32
CA ARG A 421 52.55 -40.04 -34.53
C ARG A 421 52.60 -40.06 -32.98
N GLY A 422 51.41 -39.85 -32.41
CA GLY A 422 50.68 -40.93 -31.74
C GLY A 422 50.53 -40.79 -30.22
N GLY A 423 49.27 -40.77 -29.77
CA GLY A 423 48.86 -40.80 -28.36
C GLY A 423 47.52 -40.12 -28.17
#